data_AF-A0A941YLU6-F1
#
_entry.id   AF-A0A941YLU6-F1
#
_cell.length_a   1.000
_cell.length_b   1.000
_cell.length_c   1.000
_cell.angle_alpha   90.00
_cell.angle_beta   90.00
_cell.angle_gamma   90.00
#
_symmetry.space_group_name_H-M   'P 1'
#
loop_
_entity.id
_entity.type
_entity.pdbx_description
1 polymer ?
#
loop_
_entity_poly.entity_id
_entity_poly.type
_entity_poly.pdbx_seq_one_letter_code
_entity_poly.pdbx_strand_id
1 'polypeptide(L)'
;MVRLSKLVSLIVVSVCAATTLALDKRPFTAPEKLDKPGFQAGIWNVGACYVAGQPSEAAFRDLAKEGVKTVICLRGQDELDNRQAVPFDEAALLKELGINFVHIPVSTDEQYGPGSVAKFAEALDKAEGKVLLHCTVAWRASYVWVAYLHAHRGVPLDAAVKAGMAMNISADRIASLAGLNVVYEEGGPLGHGGALKSPKSPKAEGRQIKVDPPKVVFAPSQTDFMAFVMWDLGDVLNASQPDEARLKDLAKQGVKTVINIRSAPEMDRLKKDGFDEEKVVRDLGMEYVNIPMSAPADFTPDKLATFAKALGQSKGKVLLHCTTANRTSQLWAAYLVKYCGLSYAEATQHAEAMRFKDMLPRFLGKEVNVKSKSSGKPDGCGFKAL
;
A
#
# COMPACT_ATOMS: atom_id res chain seq x y z
N MET A 1 13.42 69.75 -50.04
CA MET A 1 12.14 69.13 -49.63
C MET A 1 11.97 67.80 -50.33
N VAL A 2 12.29 66.69 -49.67
CA VAL A 2 11.83 65.34 -50.05
C VAL A 2 11.57 64.59 -48.75
N ARG A 3 10.31 64.25 -48.48
CA ARG A 3 9.86 63.52 -47.28
C ARG A 3 9.98 62.02 -47.54
N LEU A 4 10.65 61.33 -46.61
CA LEU A 4 10.60 59.88 -46.43
C LEU A 4 9.21 59.46 -45.94
N SER A 5 8.59 58.46 -46.58
CA SER A 5 7.55 57.63 -45.99
C SER A 5 7.97 56.16 -46.08
N LYS A 6 8.03 55.51 -44.91
CA LYS A 6 8.42 54.10 -44.74
C LYS A 6 7.20 53.21 -45.02
N LEU A 7 7.37 52.21 -45.89
CA LEU A 7 6.46 51.07 -46.03
C LEU A 7 6.72 50.08 -44.89
N VAL A 8 5.68 49.69 -44.15
CA VAL A 8 5.69 48.56 -43.20
C VAL A 8 4.78 47.48 -43.77
N SER A 9 5.36 46.35 -44.15
CA SER A 9 4.61 45.14 -44.55
C SER A 9 3.97 44.50 -43.31
N LEU A 10 2.64 44.38 -43.34
CA LEU A 10 1.86 43.67 -42.34
C LEU A 10 1.84 42.17 -42.68
N ILE A 11 2.54 41.36 -41.91
CA ILE A 11 2.43 39.89 -41.96
C ILE A 11 1.18 39.50 -41.15
N VAL A 12 0.15 39.01 -41.83
CA VAL A 12 -1.02 38.38 -41.19
C VAL A 12 -0.66 36.94 -40.88
N VAL A 13 -0.29 36.66 -39.62
CA VAL A 13 -0.21 35.29 -39.11
C VAL A 13 -1.62 34.87 -38.71
N SER A 14 -2.20 33.94 -39.47
CA SER A 14 -3.44 33.26 -39.12
C SER A 14 -3.20 32.38 -37.89
N VAL A 15 -3.70 32.81 -36.73
CA VAL A 15 -3.77 31.97 -35.52
C VAL A 15 -5.08 31.20 -35.58
N CYS A 16 -5.02 30.00 -36.15
CA CYS A 16 -6.10 29.01 -36.06
C CYS A 16 -5.63 27.89 -35.12
N ALA A 17 -5.86 28.07 -33.82
CA ALA A 17 -5.80 27.00 -32.82
C ALA A 17 -6.67 27.38 -31.62
N ALA A 18 -7.99 27.46 -31.85
CA ALA A 18 -8.97 27.41 -30.77
C ALA A 18 -9.18 25.94 -30.37
N THR A 19 -8.19 25.33 -29.71
CA THR A 19 -8.47 24.19 -28.82
C THR A 19 -8.99 24.77 -27.52
N THR A 20 -10.31 24.78 -27.38
CA THR A 20 -11.00 24.93 -26.10
C THR A 20 -10.46 23.86 -25.15
N LEU A 21 -9.57 24.26 -24.24
CA LEU A 21 -9.42 23.58 -22.95
C LEU A 21 -10.79 23.62 -22.29
N ALA A 22 -11.56 22.54 -22.41
CA ALA A 22 -12.74 22.38 -21.57
C ALA A 22 -12.28 22.53 -20.12
N LEU A 23 -12.77 23.55 -19.41
CA LEU A 23 -12.55 23.64 -17.98
C LEU A 23 -13.03 22.34 -17.36
N ASP A 24 -12.11 21.63 -16.75
CA ASP A 24 -12.41 20.41 -16.04
C ASP A 24 -13.44 20.71 -14.95
N LYS A 25 -14.62 20.09 -15.03
CA LYS A 25 -15.69 20.32 -14.04
C LYS A 25 -15.27 19.91 -12.63
N ARG A 26 -14.22 19.09 -12.49
CA ARG A 26 -13.70 18.59 -11.21
C ARG A 26 -12.17 18.58 -11.23
N PRO A 27 -11.50 19.70 -10.88
CA PRO A 27 -10.04 19.74 -10.81
C PRO A 27 -9.53 18.82 -9.68
N PHE A 28 -8.40 18.16 -9.91
CA PHE A 28 -7.69 17.45 -8.85
C PHE A 28 -6.57 18.31 -8.26
N THR A 29 -6.27 18.04 -6.99
CA THR A 29 -5.16 18.65 -6.27
C THR A 29 -4.27 17.56 -5.69
N ALA A 30 -3.07 17.94 -5.24
CA ALA A 30 -2.29 17.09 -4.36
C ALA A 30 -3.13 16.71 -3.12
N PRO A 31 -3.01 15.47 -2.60
CA PRO A 31 -3.79 15.06 -1.44
C PRO A 31 -3.44 15.87 -0.19
N GLU A 32 -4.47 16.46 0.42
CA GLU A 32 -4.39 17.15 1.70
C GLU A 32 -5.09 16.29 2.76
N LYS A 33 -4.34 15.79 3.74
CA LYS A 33 -4.93 15.04 4.85
C LYS A 33 -5.71 16.02 5.75
N LEU A 34 -6.99 15.74 5.99
CA LEU A 34 -7.81 16.57 6.85
C LEU A 34 -7.75 16.05 8.29
N ASP A 35 -7.62 16.96 9.25
CA ASP A 35 -7.73 16.64 10.67
C ASP A 35 -9.20 16.53 11.07
N LYS A 36 -9.81 15.39 10.74
CA LYS A 36 -11.21 15.07 11.03
C LYS A 36 -11.32 13.71 11.72
N PRO A 37 -11.99 13.60 12.88
CA PRO A 37 -12.23 12.33 13.53
C PRO A 37 -13.30 11.52 12.78
N GLY A 38 -13.47 10.26 13.16
CA GLY A 38 -14.57 9.42 12.66
C GLY A 38 -14.29 8.71 11.34
N PHE A 39 -13.04 8.68 10.87
CA PHE A 39 -12.63 7.94 9.68
C PHE A 39 -11.55 6.90 10.04
N GLN A 40 -11.74 5.65 9.63
CA GLN A 40 -10.68 4.65 9.72
C GLN A 40 -9.49 5.06 8.83
N ALA A 41 -8.27 5.11 9.37
CA ALA A 41 -7.05 5.56 8.70
C ALA A 41 -7.00 7.04 8.23
N GLY A 42 -8.14 7.74 8.14
CA GLY A 42 -8.24 9.17 7.85
C GLY A 42 -9.06 9.49 6.59
N ILE A 43 -9.08 10.78 6.27
CA ILE A 43 -9.73 11.37 5.10
C ILE A 43 -8.79 12.41 4.45
N TRP A 44 -8.80 12.46 3.13
CA TRP A 44 -7.98 13.36 2.32
C TRP A 44 -8.86 14.11 1.33
N ASN A 45 -8.58 15.40 1.16
CA ASN A 45 -9.11 16.20 0.06
C ASN A 45 -8.17 16.08 -1.13
N VAL A 46 -8.71 15.67 -2.29
CA VAL A 46 -7.96 15.54 -3.54
C VAL A 46 -8.52 16.46 -4.64
N GLY A 47 -9.30 17.47 -4.25
CA GLY A 47 -9.97 18.40 -5.16
C GLY A 47 -11.31 17.85 -5.63
N ALA A 48 -11.31 16.96 -6.62
CA ALA A 48 -12.53 16.47 -7.26
C ALA A 48 -13.45 15.66 -6.33
N CYS A 49 -12.87 15.04 -5.31
CA CYS A 49 -13.55 14.25 -4.29
C CYS A 49 -12.73 14.22 -2.99
N TYR A 50 -13.32 13.65 -1.94
CA TYR A 50 -12.61 13.17 -0.77
C TYR A 50 -12.26 11.70 -0.96
N VAL A 51 -11.12 11.26 -0.44
CA VAL A 51 -10.71 9.85 -0.34
C VAL A 51 -10.60 9.51 1.14
N ALA A 52 -11.23 8.44 1.62
CA ALA A 52 -11.21 8.10 3.04
C ALA A 52 -11.24 6.59 3.31
N GLY A 53 -10.93 6.21 4.55
CA GLY A 53 -11.43 4.95 5.08
C GLY A 53 -12.84 5.10 5.64
N GLN A 54 -13.32 4.06 6.33
CA GLN A 54 -14.72 3.93 6.72
C GLN A 54 -15.14 5.11 7.62
N PRO A 55 -16.13 5.91 7.20
CA PRO A 55 -16.72 6.94 8.06
C PRO A 55 -17.63 6.32 9.12
N SER A 56 -17.72 6.97 10.28
CA SER A 56 -18.77 6.74 11.28
C SER A 56 -20.08 7.41 10.86
N GLU A 57 -21.19 7.09 11.54
CA GLU A 57 -22.47 7.79 11.30
C GLU A 57 -22.34 9.32 11.47
N ALA A 58 -21.67 9.76 12.54
CA ALA A 58 -21.45 11.17 12.81
C ALA A 58 -20.64 11.84 11.68
N ALA A 59 -19.61 11.16 11.18
CA ALA A 59 -18.81 11.66 10.06
C ALA A 59 -19.63 11.79 8.77
N PHE A 60 -20.52 10.83 8.47
CA PHE A 60 -21.43 10.95 7.33
C PHE A 60 -22.38 12.16 7.47
N ARG A 61 -22.95 12.37 8.67
CA ARG A 61 -23.82 13.52 8.95
C ARG A 61 -23.08 14.85 8.80
N ASP A 62 -21.82 14.93 9.21
CA ASP A 62 -21.02 16.14 9.05
C ASP A 62 -20.64 16.39 7.58
N LEU A 63 -20.25 15.34 6.84
CA LEU A 63 -20.02 15.45 5.40
C LEU A 63 -21.27 15.90 4.63
N ALA A 64 -22.46 15.46 5.03
CA ALA A 64 -23.72 15.92 4.46
C ALA A 64 -23.89 17.44 4.60
N LYS A 65 -23.61 17.99 5.79
CA LYS A 65 -23.64 19.45 6.06
C LYS A 65 -22.58 20.20 5.25
N GLU A 66 -21.43 19.57 5.01
CA GLU A 66 -20.34 20.14 4.20
C GLU A 66 -20.59 20.07 2.68
N GLY A 67 -21.74 19.53 2.26
CA GLY A 67 -22.17 19.51 0.87
C GLY A 67 -21.77 18.25 0.10
N VAL A 68 -21.41 17.16 0.79
CA VAL A 68 -21.30 15.84 0.16
C VAL A 68 -22.69 15.38 -0.27
N LYS A 69 -22.82 15.03 -1.54
CA LYS A 69 -24.07 14.60 -2.18
C LYS A 69 -23.98 13.23 -2.82
N THR A 70 -22.77 12.71 -3.02
CA THR A 70 -22.54 11.34 -3.48
C THR A 70 -21.47 10.65 -2.65
N VAL A 71 -21.73 9.40 -2.25
CA VAL A 71 -20.78 8.51 -1.60
C VAL A 71 -20.57 7.29 -2.49
N ILE A 72 -19.32 7.06 -2.87
CA ILE A 72 -18.87 5.90 -3.65
C ILE A 72 -18.15 4.95 -2.68
N CYS A 73 -18.74 3.79 -2.42
CA CYS A 73 -18.20 2.79 -1.50
C CYS A 73 -17.58 1.62 -2.27
N LEU A 74 -16.32 1.31 -1.96
CA LEU A 74 -15.57 0.21 -2.57
C LEU A 74 -15.54 -1.09 -1.75
N ARG A 75 -16.25 -1.14 -0.62
CA ARG A 75 -16.33 -2.34 0.23
C ARG A 75 -17.22 -3.40 -0.41
N GLY A 76 -16.93 -4.67 -0.17
CA GLY A 76 -17.85 -5.76 -0.51
C GLY A 76 -19.10 -5.73 0.37
N GLN A 77 -20.17 -6.40 -0.07
CA GLN A 77 -21.42 -6.45 0.69
C GLN A 77 -21.22 -7.13 2.06
N ASP A 78 -20.50 -8.26 2.12
CA ASP A 78 -20.19 -8.95 3.38
C ASP A 78 -19.42 -8.06 4.37
N GLU A 79 -18.54 -7.18 3.87
CA GLU A 79 -17.82 -6.20 4.69
C GLU A 79 -18.74 -5.11 5.27
N LEU A 80 -19.81 -4.76 4.56
CA LEU A 80 -20.82 -3.78 4.98
C LEU A 80 -21.86 -4.41 5.92
N ASP A 81 -22.18 -5.70 5.73
CA ASP A 81 -23.15 -6.42 6.56
C ASP A 81 -22.58 -6.87 7.91
N ASN A 82 -21.25 -6.90 8.04
CA ASN A 82 -20.58 -7.17 9.31
C ASN A 82 -20.77 -6.01 10.31
N ARG A 83 -21.78 -6.15 11.18
CA ARG A 83 -22.11 -5.16 12.23
C ARG A 83 -21.04 -4.97 13.31
N GLN A 84 -20.05 -5.86 13.42
CA GLN A 84 -18.89 -5.63 14.28
C GLN A 84 -17.88 -4.67 13.65
N ALA A 85 -17.81 -4.64 12.31
CA ALA A 85 -16.91 -3.77 11.56
C ALA A 85 -17.57 -2.44 11.15
N VAL A 86 -18.86 -2.48 10.78
CA VAL A 86 -19.69 -1.32 10.40
C VAL A 86 -20.99 -1.40 11.23
N PRO A 87 -21.06 -0.74 12.39
CA PRO A 87 -22.13 -0.94 13.38
C PRO A 87 -23.49 -0.32 13.00
N PHE A 88 -23.68 0.02 11.73
CA PHE A 88 -24.87 0.67 11.20
C PHE A 88 -25.11 0.27 9.74
N ASP A 89 -26.30 0.56 9.22
CA ASP A 89 -26.62 0.41 7.81
C ASP A 89 -26.25 1.69 7.06
N GLU A 90 -25.11 1.65 6.35
CA GLU A 90 -24.59 2.79 5.59
C GLU A 90 -25.57 3.24 4.50
N ALA A 91 -26.17 2.32 3.74
CA ALA A 91 -27.06 2.67 2.64
C ALA A 91 -28.35 3.32 3.15
N ALA A 92 -28.91 2.82 4.26
CA ALA A 92 -30.07 3.41 4.90
C ALA A 92 -29.78 4.82 5.44
N LEU A 93 -28.63 5.01 6.11
CA LEU A 93 -28.22 6.32 6.62
C LEU A 93 -28.01 7.32 5.48
N LEU A 94 -27.32 6.94 4.41
CA LEU A 94 -27.08 7.84 3.28
C LEU A 94 -28.39 8.25 2.59
N LYS A 95 -29.35 7.32 2.48
CA LYS A 95 -30.70 7.61 2.00
C LYS A 95 -31.44 8.61 2.91
N GLU A 96 -31.36 8.45 4.23
CA GLU A 96 -31.91 9.41 5.21
C GLU A 96 -31.32 10.81 5.01
N LEU A 97 -30.01 10.90 4.74
CA LEU A 97 -29.29 12.16 4.54
C LEU A 97 -29.50 12.78 3.15
N GLY A 98 -30.23 12.12 2.26
CA GLY A 98 -30.40 12.56 0.86
C GLY A 98 -29.08 12.54 0.08
N ILE A 99 -28.17 11.63 0.44
CA ILE A 99 -26.90 11.40 -0.26
C ILE A 99 -27.07 10.23 -1.21
N ASN A 100 -26.68 10.41 -2.47
CA ASN A 100 -26.64 9.35 -3.45
C ASN A 100 -25.57 8.31 -3.08
N PHE A 101 -25.97 7.04 -2.93
CA PHE A 101 -25.07 5.93 -2.63
C PHE A 101 -24.74 5.15 -3.89
N VAL A 102 -23.46 5.08 -4.24
CA VAL A 102 -22.94 4.31 -5.38
C VAL A 102 -22.04 3.21 -4.84
N HIS A 103 -22.49 1.96 -4.99
CA HIS A 103 -21.75 0.79 -4.52
C HIS A 103 -20.94 0.16 -5.67
N ILE A 104 -19.61 0.19 -5.58
CA ILE A 104 -18.68 -0.39 -6.54
C ILE A 104 -17.79 -1.39 -5.79
N PRO A 105 -18.28 -2.59 -5.46
CA PRO A 105 -17.53 -3.52 -4.62
C PRO A 105 -16.20 -3.92 -5.28
N VAL A 106 -15.12 -3.80 -4.52
CA VAL A 106 -13.78 -4.28 -4.88
C VAL A 106 -13.31 -5.29 -3.85
N SER A 107 -13.66 -6.55 -4.10
CA SER A 107 -13.50 -7.70 -3.19
C SER A 107 -12.99 -8.97 -3.88
N THR A 108 -13.21 -9.14 -5.19
CA THR A 108 -12.70 -10.29 -5.96
C THR A 108 -11.54 -9.90 -6.88
N ASP A 109 -10.76 -10.90 -7.31
CA ASP A 109 -9.62 -10.69 -8.21
C ASP A 109 -10.03 -9.96 -9.50
N GLU A 110 -11.22 -10.24 -10.05
CA GLU A 110 -11.76 -9.55 -11.23
C GLU A 110 -12.14 -8.09 -10.95
N GLN A 111 -12.61 -7.80 -9.74
CA GLN A 111 -13.00 -6.44 -9.34
C GLN A 111 -11.77 -5.55 -9.07
N TYR A 112 -10.63 -6.15 -8.73
CA TYR A 112 -9.34 -5.48 -8.75
C TYR A 112 -8.85 -5.32 -10.19
N GLY A 113 -9.55 -4.51 -10.98
CA GLY A 113 -9.27 -4.35 -12.40
C GLY A 113 -9.73 -3.01 -12.98
N PRO A 114 -9.42 -2.73 -14.26
CA PRO A 114 -9.77 -1.47 -14.93
C PRO A 114 -11.27 -1.18 -14.94
N GLY A 115 -12.11 -2.22 -14.90
CA GLY A 115 -13.57 -2.07 -14.86
C GLY A 115 -14.06 -1.29 -13.64
N SER A 116 -13.45 -1.48 -12.46
CA SER A 116 -13.81 -0.73 -11.25
C SER A 116 -13.37 0.74 -11.35
N VAL A 117 -12.24 1.01 -12.02
CA VAL A 117 -11.74 2.37 -12.28
C VAL A 117 -12.69 3.10 -13.23
N ALA A 118 -13.15 2.43 -14.29
CA ALA A 118 -14.13 3.00 -15.23
C ALA A 118 -15.47 3.31 -14.56
N LYS A 119 -15.99 2.40 -13.71
CA LYS A 119 -17.20 2.66 -12.92
C LYS A 119 -17.04 3.85 -11.96
N PHE A 120 -15.88 3.99 -11.34
CA PHE A 120 -15.58 5.15 -10.50
C PHE A 120 -15.55 6.44 -11.32
N ALA A 121 -14.91 6.43 -12.50
CA ALA A 121 -14.89 7.58 -13.41
C ALA A 121 -16.31 8.03 -13.78
N GLU A 122 -17.14 7.08 -14.21
CA GLU A 122 -18.53 7.33 -14.57
C GLU A 122 -19.36 7.90 -13.40
N ALA A 123 -19.19 7.34 -12.20
CA ALA A 123 -19.87 7.81 -11.01
C ALA A 123 -19.44 9.23 -10.62
N LEU A 124 -18.15 9.55 -10.74
CA LEU A 124 -17.61 10.87 -10.45
C LEU A 124 -18.09 11.92 -11.47
N ASP A 125 -18.15 11.57 -12.74
CA ASP A 125 -18.61 12.45 -13.83
C ASP A 125 -20.10 12.80 -13.70
N LYS A 126 -20.92 11.83 -13.27
CA LYS A 126 -22.36 12.02 -13.06
C LYS A 126 -22.72 12.68 -11.74
N ALA A 127 -21.83 12.65 -10.76
CA ALA A 127 -22.14 13.18 -9.45
C ALA A 127 -22.37 14.68 -9.48
N GLU A 128 -23.29 15.15 -8.64
CA GLU A 128 -23.45 16.56 -8.31
C GLU A 128 -22.85 16.83 -6.92
N GLY A 129 -22.41 18.06 -6.67
CA GLY A 129 -21.81 18.44 -5.38
C GLY A 129 -20.51 17.69 -5.05
N LYS A 130 -20.15 17.69 -3.76
CA LYS A 130 -18.94 17.02 -3.27
C LYS A 130 -19.16 15.50 -3.23
N VAL A 131 -18.10 14.76 -3.53
CA VAL A 131 -18.10 13.30 -3.61
C VAL A 131 -17.14 12.74 -2.56
N LEU A 132 -17.54 11.66 -1.89
CA LEU A 132 -16.64 10.85 -1.06
C LEU A 132 -16.40 9.51 -1.76
N LEU A 133 -15.14 9.15 -1.96
CA LEU A 133 -14.71 7.79 -2.30
C LEU A 133 -14.13 7.12 -1.05
N HIS A 134 -14.67 5.98 -0.63
CA HIS A 134 -14.15 5.29 0.56
C HIS A 134 -14.11 3.76 0.47
N CYS A 135 -13.34 3.18 1.38
CA CYS A 135 -13.32 1.75 1.67
C CYS A 135 -13.03 1.55 3.17
N THR A 136 -12.47 0.40 3.61
CA THR A 136 -12.12 0.21 5.04
C THR A 136 -11.08 1.21 5.54
N VAL A 137 -9.91 1.29 4.91
CA VAL A 137 -8.78 2.11 5.38
C VAL A 137 -8.20 3.03 4.29
N ALA A 138 -9.02 3.50 3.36
CA ALA A 138 -8.60 4.26 2.17
C ALA A 138 -7.64 3.56 1.18
N TRP A 139 -7.20 2.32 1.44
CA TRP A 139 -6.24 1.62 0.57
C TRP A 139 -6.80 1.38 -0.84
N ARG A 140 -7.95 0.69 -0.98
CA ARG A 140 -8.60 0.49 -2.29
C ARG A 140 -8.95 1.82 -2.96
N ALA A 141 -9.48 2.76 -2.16
CA ALA A 141 -9.88 4.08 -2.63
C ALA A 141 -8.69 4.87 -3.22
N SER A 142 -7.53 4.80 -2.57
CA SER A 142 -6.31 5.46 -3.07
C SER A 142 -5.82 4.79 -4.36
N TYR A 143 -5.80 3.46 -4.46
CA TYR A 143 -5.41 2.76 -5.69
C TYR A 143 -6.36 3.05 -6.87
N VAL A 144 -7.68 3.02 -6.64
CA VAL A 144 -8.68 3.38 -7.67
C VAL A 144 -8.50 4.83 -8.12
N TRP A 145 -8.27 5.76 -7.19
CA TRP A 145 -8.02 7.16 -7.51
C TRP A 145 -6.74 7.36 -8.33
N VAL A 146 -5.63 6.70 -7.96
CA VAL A 146 -4.36 6.77 -8.72
C VAL A 146 -4.52 6.19 -10.13
N ALA A 147 -5.14 5.02 -10.26
CA ALA A 147 -5.41 4.42 -11.56
C ALA A 147 -6.30 5.34 -12.42
N TYR A 148 -7.30 5.98 -11.81
CA TYR A 148 -8.15 6.96 -12.48
C TYR A 148 -7.37 8.20 -12.94
N LEU A 149 -6.51 8.79 -12.10
CA LEU A 149 -5.68 9.93 -12.50
C LEU A 149 -4.86 9.62 -13.74
N HIS A 150 -4.25 8.44 -13.77
CA HIS A 150 -3.44 8.03 -14.90
C HIS A 150 -4.29 7.73 -16.15
N ALA A 151 -5.27 6.83 -16.02
CA ALA A 151 -6.03 6.30 -17.15
C ALA A 151 -7.08 7.27 -17.71
N HIS A 152 -7.67 8.14 -16.88
CA HIS A 152 -8.77 9.02 -17.28
C HIS A 152 -8.42 10.51 -17.28
N ARG A 153 -7.33 10.91 -16.61
CA ARG A 153 -6.93 12.32 -16.48
C ARG A 153 -5.58 12.65 -17.10
N GLY A 154 -4.89 11.64 -17.68
CA GLY A 154 -3.61 11.83 -18.36
C GLY A 154 -2.47 12.25 -17.41
N VAL A 155 -2.63 12.07 -16.10
CA VAL A 155 -1.56 12.34 -15.13
C VAL A 155 -0.44 11.31 -15.36
N PRO A 156 0.83 11.72 -15.45
CA PRO A 156 1.94 10.78 -15.53
C PRO A 156 1.93 9.78 -14.37
N LEU A 157 2.17 8.49 -14.66
CA LEU A 157 2.02 7.41 -13.68
C LEU A 157 2.82 7.67 -12.39
N ASP A 158 4.09 8.05 -12.52
CA ASP A 158 4.95 8.42 -11.39
C ASP A 158 4.35 9.52 -10.50
N ALA A 159 3.78 10.57 -11.10
CA ALA A 159 3.14 11.64 -10.36
C ALA A 159 1.85 11.17 -9.66
N ALA A 160 1.05 10.32 -10.32
CA ALA A 160 -0.15 9.75 -9.76
C ALA A 160 0.16 8.83 -8.56
N VAL A 161 1.18 7.97 -8.67
CA VAL A 161 1.61 7.08 -7.57
C VAL A 161 2.11 7.90 -6.38
N LYS A 162 2.97 8.89 -6.61
CA LYS A 162 3.47 9.79 -5.56
C LYS A 162 2.33 10.52 -4.84
N ALA A 163 1.30 10.94 -5.57
CA ALA A 163 0.10 11.50 -4.96
C ALA A 163 -0.61 10.44 -4.08
N GLY A 164 -0.86 9.24 -4.58
CA GLY A 164 -1.51 8.17 -3.79
C GLY A 164 -0.73 7.74 -2.53
N MET A 165 0.60 7.85 -2.54
CA MET A 165 1.44 7.59 -1.37
C MET A 165 1.25 8.60 -0.23
N ALA A 166 0.84 9.83 -0.53
CA ALA A 166 0.46 10.80 0.50
C ALA A 166 -0.84 10.42 1.24
N MET A 167 -1.56 9.41 0.71
CA MET A 167 -2.76 8.83 1.31
C MET A 167 -2.45 7.46 1.92
N ASN A 168 -2.90 6.37 1.29
CA ASN A 168 -2.68 5.02 1.80
C ASN A 168 -2.34 3.99 0.72
N ILE A 169 -1.49 4.36 -0.25
CA ILE A 169 -0.83 3.40 -1.15
C ILE A 169 0.47 2.87 -0.52
N SER A 170 0.76 1.59 -0.74
CA SER A 170 1.94 0.89 -0.22
C SER A 170 3.07 0.68 -1.22
N ALA A 171 2.92 1.13 -2.48
CA ALA A 171 3.83 0.84 -3.58
C ALA A 171 5.32 1.12 -3.28
N ASP A 172 5.61 2.22 -2.56
CA ASP A 172 7.00 2.61 -2.28
C ASP A 172 7.60 2.07 -0.99
N ARG A 173 6.91 1.25 -0.18
CA ARG A 173 7.47 0.86 1.12
C ARG A 173 8.81 0.14 0.99
N ILE A 174 8.97 -0.71 -0.04
CA ILE A 174 10.24 -1.38 -0.33
C ILE A 174 11.33 -0.34 -0.66
N ALA A 175 11.00 0.66 -1.49
CA ALA A 175 11.93 1.70 -1.91
C ALA A 175 12.32 2.61 -0.75
N SER A 176 11.34 3.12 0.01
CA SER A 176 11.53 3.98 1.17
C SER A 176 12.39 3.31 2.24
N LEU A 177 12.11 2.05 2.57
CA LEU A 177 12.93 1.28 3.52
C LEU A 177 14.36 1.08 2.99
N ALA A 178 14.52 0.77 1.70
CA ALA A 178 15.85 0.56 1.11
C ALA A 178 16.63 1.87 0.84
N GLY A 179 15.98 3.04 1.02
CA GLY A 179 16.56 4.34 0.70
C GLY A 179 16.78 4.54 -0.81
N LEU A 180 15.89 3.97 -1.62
CA LEU A 180 15.93 4.06 -3.08
C LEU A 180 15.03 5.18 -3.58
N ASN A 181 15.48 5.84 -4.65
CA ASN A 181 14.60 6.65 -5.49
C ASN A 181 14.08 5.78 -6.62
N VAL A 182 12.75 5.69 -6.74
CA VAL A 182 12.08 4.95 -7.80
C VAL A 182 11.27 5.87 -8.70
N VAL A 183 11.14 5.45 -9.96
CA VAL A 183 10.27 6.07 -10.96
C VAL A 183 9.35 5.01 -11.52
N TYR A 184 8.06 5.31 -11.55
CA TYR A 184 7.03 4.44 -12.09
C TYR A 184 6.74 4.73 -13.56
N GLU A 185 6.81 3.70 -14.39
CA GLU A 185 6.52 3.75 -15.82
C GLU A 185 5.53 2.65 -16.21
N GLU A 186 4.72 2.91 -17.23
CA GLU A 186 3.81 1.91 -17.76
C GLU A 186 4.59 0.79 -18.48
N GLY A 187 4.17 -0.46 -18.29
CA GLY A 187 4.72 -1.63 -18.95
C GLY A 187 3.77 -2.24 -19.98
N GLY A 188 4.10 -3.46 -20.42
CA GLY A 188 3.25 -4.23 -21.34
C GLY A 188 1.95 -4.73 -20.68
N PRO A 189 1.12 -5.51 -21.39
CA PRO A 189 -0.02 -6.19 -20.79
C PRO A 189 0.42 -7.05 -19.60
N LEU A 190 -0.39 -7.10 -18.55
CA LEU A 190 -0.07 -7.81 -17.31
C LEU A 190 0.28 -9.30 -17.58
N GLY A 191 1.56 -9.70 -17.39
CA GLY A 191 2.06 -11.05 -17.63
C GLY A 191 2.00 -11.96 -16.40
N HIS A 192 2.27 -13.26 -16.57
CA HIS A 192 2.41 -14.23 -15.48
C HIS A 192 3.90 -14.38 -15.14
N GLY A 193 4.30 -13.97 -13.93
CA GLY A 193 5.68 -13.67 -13.52
C GLY A 193 6.74 -14.74 -13.82
N GLY A 194 7.94 -14.27 -14.19
CA GLY A 194 9.12 -15.09 -14.48
C GLY A 194 9.97 -15.44 -13.26
N ALA A 195 10.87 -16.42 -13.42
CA ALA A 195 11.71 -16.99 -12.37
C ALA A 195 12.78 -16.01 -11.81
N LEU A 196 12.99 -16.08 -10.49
CA LEU A 196 13.99 -15.33 -9.73
C LEU A 196 15.42 -15.75 -10.14
N LYS A 197 16.33 -14.78 -10.32
CA LYS A 197 17.77 -15.05 -10.50
C LYS A 197 18.53 -14.78 -9.20
N SER A 198 19.61 -15.53 -8.97
CA SER A 198 20.42 -15.43 -7.75
C SER A 198 21.52 -14.37 -7.90
N PRO A 199 21.65 -13.40 -6.97
CA PRO A 199 22.75 -12.44 -6.98
C PRO A 199 24.03 -12.98 -6.31
N LYS A 200 25.16 -12.29 -6.55
CA LYS A 200 26.45 -12.54 -5.91
C LYS A 200 26.66 -11.56 -4.74
N SER A 201 27.03 -12.09 -3.58
CA SER A 201 27.09 -11.35 -2.32
C SER A 201 28.51 -10.95 -1.91
N PRO A 202 28.73 -9.72 -1.39
CA PRO A 202 29.90 -9.37 -0.60
C PRO A 202 29.71 -9.75 0.89
N LYS A 203 30.79 -9.71 1.68
CA LYS A 203 30.84 -10.13 3.10
C LYS A 203 30.37 -8.99 4.02
N ALA A 204 29.35 -9.21 4.86
CA ALA A 204 28.98 -8.31 5.96
C ALA A 204 29.51 -8.80 7.32
N GLU A 205 29.65 -7.87 8.27
CA GLU A 205 29.99 -8.15 9.67
C GLU A 205 28.74 -8.62 10.45
N GLY A 206 28.77 -9.84 11.00
CA GLY A 206 27.67 -10.43 11.77
C GLY A 206 27.40 -11.90 11.42
N ARG A 207 26.40 -12.53 12.04
CA ARG A 207 25.95 -13.88 11.66
C ARG A 207 25.47 -13.86 10.21
N GLN A 208 26.00 -14.76 9.38
CA GLN A 208 25.50 -14.95 8.02
C GLN A 208 24.07 -15.52 8.06
N ILE A 209 23.10 -14.71 7.64
CA ILE A 209 21.69 -15.11 7.55
C ILE A 209 21.50 -15.98 6.31
N LYS A 210 20.92 -17.17 6.51
CA LYS A 210 20.47 -18.02 5.40
C LYS A 210 19.18 -17.44 4.82
N VAL A 211 19.21 -17.15 3.52
CA VAL A 211 18.08 -16.64 2.75
C VAL A 211 17.69 -17.68 1.70
N ASP A 212 16.46 -18.18 1.79
CA ASP A 212 15.84 -19.08 0.81
C ASP A 212 14.66 -18.38 0.11
N PRO A 213 14.26 -18.81 -1.11
CA PRO A 213 13.01 -18.38 -1.72
C PRO A 213 11.79 -18.68 -0.82
N PRO A 214 10.72 -17.87 -0.85
CA PRO A 214 9.57 -18.07 0.02
C PRO A 214 8.94 -19.44 -0.14
N LYS A 215 8.99 -20.24 0.92
CA LYS A 215 8.31 -21.54 0.99
C LYS A 215 7.09 -21.43 1.89
N VAL A 216 5.89 -21.66 1.33
CA VAL A 216 4.66 -21.65 2.11
C VAL A 216 4.70 -22.72 3.21
N VAL A 217 4.43 -22.33 4.45
CA VAL A 217 4.24 -23.24 5.60
C VAL A 217 2.77 -23.26 6.02
N PHE A 218 2.16 -22.08 6.11
CA PHE A 218 0.71 -21.92 6.29
C PHE A 218 0.17 -21.06 5.15
N ALA A 219 -0.64 -21.68 4.29
CA ALA A 219 -1.17 -21.05 3.10
C ALA A 219 -2.27 -20.03 3.42
N PRO A 220 -2.39 -18.93 2.65
CA PRO A 220 -3.54 -18.04 2.74
C PRO A 220 -4.85 -18.80 2.56
N SER A 221 -5.80 -18.56 3.47
CA SER A 221 -7.18 -19.04 3.29
C SER A 221 -7.83 -18.31 2.10
N GLN A 222 -8.68 -19.04 1.37
CA GLN A 222 -9.47 -18.51 0.27
C GLN A 222 -10.65 -17.66 0.77
N THR A 223 -11.10 -17.89 2.00
CA THR A 223 -12.33 -17.29 2.55
C THR A 223 -12.08 -16.43 3.79
N ASP A 224 -10.90 -16.53 4.41
CA ASP A 224 -10.53 -15.74 5.58
C ASP A 224 -9.18 -15.08 5.38
N PHE A 225 -9.20 -13.80 5.01
CA PHE A 225 -7.99 -13.02 4.81
C PHE A 225 -7.14 -12.88 6.09
N MET A 226 -7.79 -12.95 7.26
CA MET A 226 -7.17 -12.80 8.58
C MET A 226 -6.63 -14.12 9.14
N ALA A 227 -6.90 -15.25 8.48
CA ALA A 227 -6.37 -16.55 8.86
C ALA A 227 -4.84 -16.54 8.95
N PHE A 228 -4.30 -17.36 9.85
CA PHE A 228 -2.86 -17.44 10.07
C PHE A 228 -2.13 -17.93 8.81
N VAL A 229 -1.09 -17.19 8.42
CA VAL A 229 -0.22 -17.49 7.28
C VAL A 229 1.24 -17.41 7.69
N MET A 230 2.08 -18.20 7.02
CA MET A 230 3.52 -18.20 7.29
C MET A 230 4.32 -18.75 6.11
N TRP A 231 5.47 -18.14 5.86
CA TRP A 231 6.48 -18.60 4.90
C TRP A 231 7.82 -18.82 5.61
N ASP A 232 8.52 -19.89 5.22
CA ASP A 232 9.92 -20.13 5.59
C ASP A 232 10.83 -19.50 4.54
N LEU A 233 11.73 -18.63 5.01
CA LEU A 233 12.70 -17.86 4.22
C LEU A 233 14.14 -18.29 4.56
N GLY A 234 14.32 -19.43 5.23
CA GLY A 234 15.60 -19.94 5.72
C GLY A 234 15.75 -19.72 7.23
N ASP A 235 16.57 -18.74 7.61
CA ASP A 235 16.73 -18.36 9.02
C ASP A 235 15.59 -17.48 9.55
N VAL A 236 14.72 -16.99 8.66
CA VAL A 236 13.57 -16.12 8.99
C VAL A 236 12.27 -16.81 8.61
N LEU A 237 11.29 -16.75 9.50
CA LEU A 237 9.90 -17.10 9.24
C LEU A 237 9.09 -15.80 9.13
N ASN A 238 8.40 -15.58 8.01
CA ASN A 238 7.53 -14.42 7.82
C ASN A 238 6.07 -14.81 8.04
N ALA A 239 5.36 -14.17 8.97
CA ALA A 239 4.01 -14.59 9.37
C ALA A 239 3.01 -13.43 9.57
N SER A 240 1.72 -13.79 9.57
CA SER A 240 0.67 -12.99 10.21
C SER A 240 0.73 -13.13 11.73
N GLN A 241 -0.21 -12.50 12.44
CA GLN A 241 -0.24 -12.51 13.90
C GLN A 241 -0.26 -13.94 14.46
N PRO A 242 0.78 -14.40 15.18
CA PRO A 242 0.75 -15.69 15.85
C PRO A 242 -0.13 -15.63 17.12
N ASP A 243 -0.69 -16.77 17.50
CA ASP A 243 -1.30 -16.98 18.82
C ASP A 243 -0.30 -17.68 19.77
N GLU A 244 -0.71 -17.88 21.03
CA GLU A 244 0.13 -18.53 22.04
C GLU A 244 0.55 -19.96 21.65
N ALA A 245 -0.36 -20.74 21.07
CA ALA A 245 -0.06 -22.11 20.64
C ALA A 245 1.02 -22.11 19.54
N ARG A 246 0.90 -21.20 18.56
CA ARG A 246 1.89 -21.02 17.50
C ARG A 246 3.24 -20.58 18.06
N LEU A 247 3.28 -19.65 19.01
CA LEU A 247 4.53 -19.24 19.66
C LEU A 247 5.21 -20.41 20.39
N LYS A 248 4.45 -21.24 21.11
CA LYS A 248 4.95 -22.45 21.78
C LYS A 248 5.56 -23.43 20.79
N ASP A 249 4.89 -23.67 19.67
CA ASP A 249 5.39 -24.59 18.63
C ASP A 249 6.65 -24.05 17.96
N LEU A 250 6.69 -22.74 17.66
CA LEU A 250 7.84 -22.10 17.05
C LEU A 250 9.06 -22.08 17.97
N ALA A 251 8.87 -21.88 19.27
CA ALA A 251 9.93 -21.98 20.26
C ALA A 251 10.59 -23.38 20.25
N LYS A 252 9.77 -24.45 20.19
CA LYS A 252 10.25 -25.85 20.06
C LYS A 252 10.98 -26.09 18.74
N GLN A 253 10.60 -25.40 17.67
CA GLN A 253 11.25 -25.46 16.35
C GLN A 253 12.52 -24.60 16.25
N GLY A 254 12.99 -24.04 17.36
CA GLY A 254 14.26 -23.31 17.42
C GLY A 254 14.15 -21.83 17.05
N VAL A 255 12.94 -21.25 17.04
CA VAL A 255 12.81 -19.79 17.06
C VAL A 255 13.37 -19.26 18.37
N LYS A 256 14.23 -18.25 18.27
CA LYS A 256 14.91 -17.61 19.41
C LYS A 256 14.59 -16.13 19.54
N THR A 257 14.13 -15.49 18.47
CA THR A 257 13.79 -14.07 18.45
C THR A 257 12.47 -13.88 17.70
N VAL A 258 11.55 -13.11 18.28
CA VAL A 258 10.33 -12.64 17.64
C VAL A 258 10.49 -11.14 17.36
N ILE A 259 10.45 -10.77 16.09
CA ILE A 259 10.44 -9.39 15.62
C ILE A 259 9.01 -9.03 15.21
N ASN A 260 8.36 -8.23 16.04
CA ASN A 260 7.02 -7.71 15.82
C ASN A 260 7.10 -6.29 15.25
N ILE A 261 6.44 -6.03 14.11
CA ILE A 261 6.41 -4.67 13.53
C ILE A 261 5.06 -3.95 13.65
N ARG A 262 4.13 -4.49 14.45
CA ARG A 262 2.87 -3.84 14.78
C ARG A 262 3.09 -2.63 15.70
N SER A 263 2.20 -1.66 15.59
CA SER A 263 2.23 -0.43 16.39
C SER A 263 1.76 -0.65 17.83
N ALA A 264 2.12 0.27 18.74
CA ALA A 264 1.67 0.20 20.12
C ALA A 264 0.13 0.12 20.27
N PRO A 265 -0.69 0.93 19.55
CA PRO A 265 -2.15 0.80 19.64
C PRO A 265 -2.69 -0.57 19.19
N GLU A 266 -2.05 -1.20 18.18
CA GLU A 266 -2.42 -2.55 17.76
C GLU A 266 -2.14 -3.59 18.85
N MET A 267 -1.00 -3.46 19.54
CA MET A 267 -0.59 -4.38 20.59
C MET A 267 -1.35 -4.15 21.91
N ASP A 268 -1.65 -2.91 22.26
CA ASP A 268 -2.50 -2.57 23.40
C ASP A 268 -3.90 -3.15 23.26
N ARG A 269 -4.45 -3.11 22.04
CA ARG A 269 -5.75 -3.75 21.74
C ARG A 269 -5.65 -5.27 21.90
N LEU A 270 -4.63 -5.90 21.32
CA LEU A 270 -4.41 -7.35 21.45
C LEU A 270 -4.30 -7.79 22.92
N LYS A 271 -3.60 -6.99 23.73
CA LYS A 271 -3.46 -7.22 25.17
C LYS A 271 -4.79 -7.06 25.91
N LYS A 272 -5.58 -6.05 25.57
CA LYS A 272 -6.95 -5.87 26.11
C LYS A 272 -7.87 -7.02 25.73
N ASP A 273 -7.68 -7.60 24.55
CA ASP A 273 -8.40 -8.78 24.07
C ASP A 273 -7.90 -10.10 24.71
N GLY A 274 -6.96 -10.01 25.66
CA GLY A 274 -6.53 -11.13 26.51
C GLY A 274 -5.20 -11.77 26.10
N PHE A 275 -4.47 -11.22 25.12
CA PHE A 275 -3.21 -11.81 24.66
C PHE A 275 -2.03 -10.83 24.77
N ASP A 276 -1.22 -11.02 25.82
CA ASP A 276 0.05 -10.31 26.02
C ASP A 276 1.19 -11.06 25.32
N GLU A 277 1.35 -10.80 24.02
CA GLU A 277 2.34 -11.47 23.18
C GLU A 277 3.77 -11.35 23.71
N GLU A 278 4.19 -10.15 24.13
CA GLU A 278 5.54 -9.92 24.65
C GLU A 278 5.80 -10.81 25.87
N LYS A 279 4.85 -10.86 26.80
CA LYS A 279 4.97 -11.72 27.98
C LYS A 279 5.11 -13.19 27.58
N VAL A 280 4.25 -13.68 26.68
CA VAL A 280 4.28 -15.07 26.22
C VAL A 280 5.61 -15.41 25.53
N VAL A 281 6.12 -14.53 24.67
CA VAL A 281 7.43 -14.73 24.01
C VAL A 281 8.55 -14.85 25.04
N ARG A 282 8.57 -13.96 26.04
CA ARG A 282 9.59 -13.97 27.09
C ARG A 282 9.48 -15.18 28.02
N ASP A 283 8.26 -15.59 28.39
CA ASP A 283 8.02 -16.79 29.21
C ASP A 283 8.51 -18.07 28.50
N LEU A 284 8.49 -18.10 27.16
CA LEU A 284 9.03 -19.19 26.34
C LEU A 284 10.55 -19.15 26.16
N GLY A 285 11.23 -18.19 26.79
CA GLY A 285 12.69 -18.02 26.72
C GLY A 285 13.18 -17.49 25.37
N MET A 286 12.31 -16.82 24.60
CA MET A 286 12.66 -16.14 23.36
C MET A 286 12.88 -14.64 23.60
N GLU A 287 13.68 -14.00 22.74
CA GLU A 287 13.81 -12.55 22.69
C GLU A 287 12.61 -11.93 21.96
N TYR A 288 12.10 -10.82 22.48
CA TYR A 288 11.05 -10.03 21.86
C TYR A 288 11.60 -8.66 21.45
N VAL A 289 11.45 -8.32 20.17
CA VAL A 289 11.88 -7.04 19.60
C VAL A 289 10.70 -6.42 18.87
N ASN A 290 10.27 -5.22 19.29
CA ASN A 290 9.23 -4.47 18.59
C ASN A 290 9.84 -3.32 17.78
N ILE A 291 9.58 -3.31 16.47
CA ILE A 291 10.01 -2.25 15.54
C ILE A 291 8.73 -1.68 14.89
N PRO A 292 8.00 -0.78 15.58
CA PRO A 292 6.66 -0.40 15.16
C PRO A 292 6.69 0.34 13.82
N MET A 293 5.85 -0.13 12.88
CA MET A 293 5.62 0.44 11.56
C MET A 293 4.13 0.37 11.18
N SER A 294 3.49 1.52 11.07
CA SER A 294 2.05 1.64 10.77
C SER A 294 1.77 2.65 9.68
N ALA A 295 2.26 3.89 9.84
CA ALA A 295 2.07 4.96 8.87
C ALA A 295 3.14 4.91 7.76
N PRO A 296 2.86 5.49 6.58
CA PRO A 296 3.87 5.62 5.51
C PRO A 296 5.21 6.21 5.97
N ALA A 297 5.17 7.19 6.88
CA ALA A 297 6.35 7.83 7.46
C ALA A 297 7.21 6.89 8.33
N ASP A 298 6.68 5.75 8.78
CA ASP A 298 7.44 4.79 9.59
C ASP A 298 8.34 3.87 8.74
N PHE A 299 8.19 3.85 7.41
CA PHE A 299 8.94 2.98 6.52
C PHE A 299 10.25 3.64 6.07
N THR A 300 11.20 3.75 7.01
CA THR A 300 12.47 4.48 6.80
C THR A 300 13.71 3.58 6.73
N PRO A 301 14.82 4.05 6.14
CA PRO A 301 16.09 3.33 6.16
C PRO A 301 16.60 3.01 7.57
N ASP A 302 16.35 3.87 8.55
CA ASP A 302 16.75 3.64 9.94
C ASP A 302 15.99 2.47 10.58
N LYS A 303 14.70 2.33 10.26
CA LYS A 303 13.88 1.18 10.69
C LYS A 303 14.37 -0.10 10.04
N LEU A 304 14.76 -0.04 8.76
CA LEU A 304 15.38 -1.18 8.08
C LEU A 304 16.73 -1.55 8.72
N ALA A 305 17.58 -0.57 9.06
CA ALA A 305 18.85 -0.81 9.74
C ALA A 305 18.66 -1.41 11.13
N THR A 306 17.63 -0.96 11.87
CA THR A 306 17.25 -1.53 13.17
C THR A 306 16.83 -3.00 13.02
N PHE A 307 16.04 -3.32 11.99
CA PHE A 307 15.68 -4.70 11.66
C PHE A 307 16.91 -5.55 11.32
N ALA A 308 17.79 -5.06 10.45
CA ALA A 308 19.01 -5.76 10.05
C ALA A 308 19.92 -6.06 11.24
N LYS A 309 20.06 -5.10 12.17
CA LYS A 309 20.81 -5.29 13.43
C LYS A 309 20.19 -6.37 14.31
N ALA A 310 18.88 -6.31 14.55
CA ALA A 310 18.18 -7.31 15.36
C ALA A 310 18.32 -8.72 14.76
N LEU A 311 18.19 -8.83 13.44
CA LEU A 311 18.37 -10.07 12.71
C LEU A 311 19.80 -10.62 12.83
N GLY A 312 20.82 -9.77 12.63
CA GLY A 312 22.23 -10.16 12.71
C GLY A 312 22.70 -10.55 14.12
N GLN A 313 22.02 -10.07 15.17
CA GLN A 313 22.28 -10.41 16.57
C GLN A 313 21.55 -11.68 17.04
N SER A 314 20.58 -12.18 16.26
CA SER A 314 19.78 -13.34 16.64
C SER A 314 20.58 -14.65 16.68
N LYS A 315 20.32 -15.48 17.71
CA LYS A 315 21.03 -16.75 17.97
C LYS A 315 20.27 -18.00 17.50
N GLY A 316 19.27 -17.86 16.64
CA GLY A 316 18.49 -18.98 16.09
C GLY A 316 17.58 -18.55 14.95
N LYS A 317 16.49 -19.28 14.70
CA LYS A 317 15.47 -18.83 13.75
C LYS A 317 14.77 -17.58 14.29
N VAL A 318 14.37 -16.68 13.40
CA VAL A 318 13.65 -15.45 13.74
C VAL A 318 12.22 -15.56 13.20
N LEU A 319 11.24 -15.25 14.04
CA LEU A 319 9.87 -15.01 13.59
C LEU A 319 9.70 -13.50 13.34
N LEU A 320 9.48 -13.11 12.08
CA LEU A 320 9.10 -11.77 11.67
C LEU A 320 7.60 -11.74 11.40
N HIS A 321 6.84 -10.89 12.11
CA HIS A 321 5.39 -10.81 11.87
C HIS A 321 4.81 -9.39 11.99
N CYS A 322 3.64 -9.25 11.38
CA CYS A 322 2.72 -8.14 11.60
C CYS A 322 1.29 -8.70 11.72
N THR A 323 0.24 -7.93 11.41
CA THR A 323 -1.14 -8.47 11.42
C THR A 323 -1.36 -9.54 10.36
N THR A 324 -0.96 -9.29 9.10
CA THR A 324 -1.37 -10.10 7.93
C THR A 324 -0.20 -10.55 7.05
N ALA A 325 1.03 -10.44 7.54
CA ALA A 325 2.28 -10.63 6.80
C ALA A 325 2.56 -9.64 5.65
N ASN A 326 1.67 -8.67 5.36
CA ASN A 326 1.87 -7.73 4.26
C ASN A 326 3.02 -6.73 4.50
N ARG A 327 3.07 -6.11 5.69
CA ARG A 327 4.14 -5.14 6.04
C ARG A 327 5.51 -5.82 6.12
N THR A 328 5.54 -7.02 6.68
CA THR A 328 6.77 -7.80 6.85
C THR A 328 7.30 -8.35 5.53
N SER A 329 6.43 -8.70 4.58
CA SER A 329 6.84 -9.07 3.21
C SER A 329 7.62 -7.92 2.54
N GLN A 330 7.16 -6.68 2.71
CA GLN A 330 7.83 -5.48 2.16
C GLN A 330 9.11 -5.14 2.92
N LEU A 331 9.12 -5.29 4.26
CA LEU A 331 10.35 -5.13 5.06
C LEU A 331 11.44 -6.11 4.65
N TRP A 332 11.06 -7.38 4.46
CA TRP A 332 11.97 -8.41 4.00
C TRP A 332 12.53 -8.09 2.61
N ALA A 333 11.68 -7.71 1.66
CA ALA A 333 12.13 -7.29 0.34
C ALA A 333 13.12 -6.13 0.40
N ALA A 334 12.87 -5.11 1.22
CA ALA A 334 13.81 -4.01 1.39
C ALA A 334 15.17 -4.47 1.97
N TYR A 335 15.15 -5.42 2.91
CA TYR A 335 16.37 -6.05 3.42
C TYR A 335 17.14 -6.78 2.31
N LEU A 336 16.43 -7.53 1.46
CA LEU A 336 17.02 -8.23 0.32
C LEU A 336 17.69 -7.27 -0.67
N VAL A 337 17.07 -6.12 -0.94
CA VAL A 337 17.66 -5.08 -1.78
C VAL A 337 18.92 -4.50 -1.14
N LYS A 338 18.80 -4.03 0.11
CA LYS A 338 19.83 -3.22 0.75
C LYS A 338 21.06 -4.03 1.14
N TYR A 339 20.84 -5.23 1.68
CA TYR A 339 21.89 -6.06 2.28
C TYR A 339 22.20 -7.29 1.41
N CYS A 340 21.21 -7.91 0.79
CA CYS A 340 21.45 -9.12 -0.01
C CYS A 340 21.77 -8.87 -1.50
N GLY A 341 21.68 -7.62 -1.98
CA GLY A 341 22.03 -7.23 -3.35
C GLY A 341 21.03 -7.66 -4.42
N LEU A 342 19.79 -7.97 -4.06
CA LEU A 342 18.72 -8.20 -5.04
C LEU A 342 18.33 -6.89 -5.73
N SER A 343 17.93 -6.97 -7.00
CA SER A 343 17.28 -5.84 -7.65
C SER A 343 15.93 -5.55 -7.01
N TYR A 344 15.44 -4.32 -7.18
CA TYR A 344 14.11 -3.93 -6.70
C TYR A 344 13.00 -4.83 -7.25
N ALA A 345 13.08 -5.19 -8.53
CA ALA A 345 12.11 -6.07 -9.18
C ALA A 345 12.11 -7.48 -8.58
N GLU A 346 13.28 -8.10 -8.40
CA GLU A 346 13.40 -9.43 -7.78
C GLU A 346 12.90 -9.43 -6.34
N ALA A 347 13.27 -8.41 -5.55
CA ALA A 347 12.81 -8.29 -4.17
C ALA A 347 11.28 -8.08 -4.08
N THR A 348 10.69 -7.35 -5.03
CA THR A 348 9.24 -7.18 -5.14
C THR A 348 8.56 -8.53 -5.42
N GLN A 349 9.08 -9.31 -6.36
CA GLN A 349 8.59 -10.67 -6.62
C GLN A 349 8.69 -11.59 -5.38
N HIS A 350 9.77 -11.47 -4.59
CA HIS A 350 9.88 -12.16 -3.30
C HIS A 350 8.75 -11.77 -2.33
N ALA A 351 8.38 -10.49 -2.25
CA ALA A 351 7.27 -10.04 -1.42
C ALA A 351 5.91 -10.52 -1.95
N GLU A 352 5.73 -10.52 -3.29
CA GLU A 352 4.51 -10.95 -3.98
C GLU A 352 4.25 -12.45 -3.88
N ALA A 353 5.30 -13.26 -3.83
CA ALA A 353 5.21 -14.69 -3.53
C ALA A 353 4.72 -14.99 -2.10
N MET A 354 4.62 -13.96 -1.25
CA MET A 354 4.10 -14.04 0.12
C MET A 354 2.71 -13.39 0.23
N ARG A 355 2.62 -12.23 0.90
CA ARG A 355 1.36 -11.55 1.20
C ARG A 355 1.29 -10.12 0.69
N PHE A 356 2.40 -9.60 0.18
CA PHE A 356 2.37 -8.33 -0.54
C PHE A 356 1.68 -8.56 -1.88
N LYS A 357 0.86 -7.62 -2.30
CA LYS A 357 0.35 -7.55 -3.67
C LYS A 357 0.39 -6.08 -4.06
N ASP A 358 1.18 -5.74 -5.07
CA ASP A 358 0.99 -4.43 -5.69
C ASP A 358 -0.27 -4.50 -6.55
N MET A 359 -1.30 -3.74 -6.15
CA MET A 359 -2.58 -3.76 -6.86
C MET A 359 -2.63 -2.76 -8.01
N LEU A 360 -1.66 -1.87 -8.11
CA LEU A 360 -1.65 -0.86 -9.16
C LEU A 360 -1.62 -1.48 -10.56
N PRO A 361 -0.76 -2.48 -10.86
CA PRO A 361 -0.78 -3.15 -12.16
C PRO A 361 -2.15 -3.75 -12.50
N ARG A 362 -2.83 -4.33 -11.50
CA ARG A 362 -4.15 -4.91 -11.67
C ARG A 362 -5.21 -3.86 -12.00
N PHE A 363 -5.27 -2.75 -11.26
CA PHE A 363 -6.21 -1.66 -11.56
C PHE A 363 -5.94 -0.97 -12.91
N LEU A 364 -4.68 -0.92 -13.35
CA LEU A 364 -4.32 -0.40 -14.67
C LEU A 364 -4.55 -1.41 -15.80
N GLY A 365 -4.60 -2.71 -15.49
CA GLY A 365 -4.61 -3.79 -16.48
C GLY A 365 -3.28 -3.92 -17.24
N LYS A 366 -2.20 -3.35 -16.70
CA LYS A 366 -0.88 -3.26 -17.33
C LYS A 366 0.20 -3.48 -16.29
N GLU A 367 1.35 -3.99 -16.71
CA GLU A 367 2.53 -4.04 -15.86
C GLU A 367 2.96 -2.61 -15.46
N VAL A 368 3.57 -2.49 -14.28
CA VAL A 368 4.18 -1.25 -13.83
C VAL A 368 5.67 -1.49 -13.69
N ASN A 369 6.44 -0.81 -14.54
CA ASN A 369 7.88 -0.88 -14.51
C ASN A 369 8.41 0.09 -13.46
N VAL A 370 9.24 -0.40 -12.54
CA VAL A 370 9.88 0.42 -11.51
C VAL A 370 11.37 0.52 -11.79
N LYS A 371 11.84 1.72 -12.13
CA LYS A 371 13.27 2.00 -12.27
C LYS A 371 13.81 2.52 -10.94
N SER A 372 14.72 1.78 -10.32
CA SER A 372 15.40 2.20 -9.08
C SER A 372 16.85 2.60 -9.35
N LYS A 373 17.34 3.67 -8.72
CA LYS A 373 18.78 3.97 -8.64
C LYS A 373 19.26 3.75 -7.20
N SER A 374 20.27 2.89 -7.01
CA SER A 374 20.92 2.69 -5.71
C SER A 374 21.99 3.74 -5.46
N SER A 375 22.10 4.23 -4.22
CA SER A 375 23.14 5.17 -3.78
C SER A 375 24.39 4.49 -3.17
N GLY A 376 24.55 3.17 -3.27
CA GLY A 376 25.72 2.49 -2.70
C GLY A 376 25.83 1.01 -3.08
N LYS A 377 27.02 0.45 -2.85
CA LYS A 377 27.33 -0.97 -3.04
C LYS A 377 26.67 -1.78 -1.90
N PRO A 378 25.98 -2.89 -2.17
CA PRO A 378 25.35 -3.70 -1.12
C PRO A 378 26.39 -4.39 -0.24
N ASP A 379 26.08 -4.58 1.05
CA ASP A 379 26.88 -5.35 2.02
C ASP A 379 26.03 -6.51 2.61
N GLY A 380 26.28 -7.75 2.16
CA GLY A 380 25.98 -9.00 2.87
C GLY A 380 24.57 -9.63 2.89
N CYS A 381 24.46 -10.81 2.26
CA CYS A 381 23.68 -12.00 2.69
C CYS A 381 24.23 -13.25 1.98
N GLY A 382 24.23 -14.44 2.59
CA GLY A 382 24.61 -15.67 1.89
C GLY A 382 23.48 -16.24 1.03
N PHE A 383 23.29 -15.75 -0.18
CA PHE A 383 22.33 -16.36 -1.12
C PHE A 383 22.96 -17.64 -1.69
N LYS A 384 22.29 -18.79 -1.56
CA LYS A 384 22.67 -20.00 -2.32
C LYS A 384 21.94 -19.96 -3.66
N ALA A 385 22.70 -20.12 -4.75
CA ALA A 385 22.15 -20.18 -6.10
C ALA A 385 21.29 -21.44 -6.30
N LEU A 386 20.26 -21.31 -7.15
CA LEU A 386 19.49 -22.43 -7.71
C LEU A 386 20.38 -23.35 -8.56
#